data_AF-A0A6G3U9U8-F1
#
_entry.id   AF-A0A6G3U9U8-F1
#
_cell.length_a   1.000
_cell.length_b   1.000
_cell.length_c   1.000
_cell.angle_alpha   90.00
_cell.angle_beta   90.00
_cell.angle_gamma   90.00
#
_symmetry.space_group_name_H-M   'P 1'
#
loop_
_entity.id
_entity.type
_entity.pdbx_description
1 polymer ?
#
loop_
_entity_poly.entity_id
_entity_poly.type
_entity_poly.pdbx_seq_one_letter_code
_entity_poly.pdbx_strand_id
1 'polypeptide(L)'
;AHRRRPRCADRADSVRRLLPQALVVAFLAGGTAAFVAEDKAVRLDVDGRTRTLHTFADDVTGLLAEEGVRIGPHDAVTPAPGTGLGHGDRVEVRHARPLVLTLDGRRTRVWTTADTVEGALRQLGVRAEGAYLSTSRSRRIGREGLTLDVRTERSVTVMADGRARTIRTNAATVREAVAQAGIGLRGQDTTSVAPDSFPRDGQTVTVLRITDGQEVRDEPIPFRELRVEDRTLPRGTEVVERPGRPGVRRVTYALRTVNGVRQKPRRLRDEVVREPRPQQVRVGTAPA
;
A
#
# COMPACT_ATOMS: atom_id res chain seq x y z
N ALA A 1 21.91 -100.48 68.51
CA ALA A 1 22.29 -100.44 67.09
C ALA A 1 21.77 -99.15 66.43
N HIS A 2 22.66 -98.39 65.79
CA HIS A 2 22.48 -97.47 64.66
C HIS A 2 21.05 -97.09 64.18
N ARG A 3 20.73 -95.77 64.03
CA ARG A 3 20.92 -94.91 62.83
C ARG A 3 20.24 -93.53 62.97
N ARG A 4 20.72 -92.56 62.16
CA ARG A 4 20.48 -91.10 62.12
C ARG A 4 19.24 -90.68 61.28
N ARG A 5 18.59 -89.55 61.67
CA ARG A 5 18.04 -88.34 60.96
C ARG A 5 17.35 -88.46 59.56
N PRO A 6 16.51 -87.49 59.09
CA PRO A 6 16.42 -86.08 59.48
C PRO A 6 15.02 -85.42 59.62
N ARG A 7 15.05 -84.22 60.20
CA ARG A 7 14.04 -83.16 60.23
C ARG A 7 13.85 -82.55 58.84
N CYS A 8 12.61 -82.43 58.36
CA CYS A 8 12.23 -81.42 57.35
C CYS A 8 10.71 -81.30 57.25
N ALA A 9 10.07 -80.46 58.07
CA ALA A 9 8.67 -80.07 57.91
C ALA A 9 8.36 -78.82 58.75
N ASP A 10 8.93 -77.66 58.39
CA ASP A 10 8.46 -76.38 58.96
C ASP A 10 8.80 -75.16 58.08
N ARG A 11 8.87 -75.34 56.75
CA ARG A 11 9.21 -74.26 55.81
C ARG A 11 8.11 -73.91 54.81
N ALA A 12 6.96 -74.60 54.85
CA ALA A 12 5.91 -74.45 53.84
C ALA A 12 4.86 -73.37 54.19
N ASP A 13 4.62 -73.07 55.47
CA ASP A 13 3.53 -72.18 55.89
C ASP A 13 3.92 -70.69 55.98
N SER A 14 5.20 -70.38 56.22
CA SER A 14 5.71 -69.00 56.24
C SER A 14 5.76 -68.37 54.85
N VAL A 15 5.98 -69.17 53.80
CA VAL A 15 6.03 -68.70 52.40
C VAL A 15 4.64 -68.32 51.88
N ARG A 16 3.58 -69.00 52.34
CA ARG A 16 2.18 -68.74 51.91
C ARG A 16 1.58 -67.46 52.49
N ARG A 17 2.06 -66.97 53.63
CA ARG A 17 1.62 -65.69 54.24
C ARG A 17 2.37 -64.46 53.72
N LEU A 18 3.62 -64.63 53.27
CA LEU A 18 4.46 -63.53 52.77
C LEU A 18 4.24 -63.23 51.28
N LEU A 19 3.75 -64.20 50.50
CA LEU A 19 3.41 -64.03 49.08
C LEU A 19 2.47 -62.84 48.78
N PRO A 20 1.30 -62.68 49.44
CA PRO A 20 0.41 -61.54 49.18
C PRO A 20 1.02 -60.20 49.62
N GLN A 21 1.80 -60.17 50.71
CA GLN A 21 2.46 -58.96 51.20
C GLN A 21 3.61 -58.52 50.27
N ALA A 22 4.41 -59.47 49.78
CA ALA A 22 5.46 -59.20 48.81
C ALA A 22 4.88 -58.71 47.47
N LEU A 23 3.71 -59.22 47.07
CA LEU A 23 3.02 -58.79 45.85
C LEU A 23 2.45 -57.37 45.99
N VAL A 24 1.88 -57.02 47.14
CA VAL A 24 1.43 -55.64 47.43
C VAL A 24 2.61 -54.67 47.48
N VAL A 25 3.72 -55.03 48.11
CA VAL A 25 4.94 -54.20 48.14
C VAL A 25 5.57 -54.08 46.75
N ALA A 26 5.61 -55.15 45.96
CA ALA A 26 6.09 -55.10 44.58
C ALA A 26 5.17 -54.24 43.68
N PHE A 27 3.86 -54.28 43.90
CA PHE A 27 2.90 -53.44 43.17
C PHE A 27 2.97 -51.97 43.59
N LEU A 28 3.13 -51.68 44.89
CA LEU A 28 3.36 -50.33 45.42
C LEU A 28 4.70 -49.76 44.95
N ALA A 29 5.79 -50.53 45.11
CA ALA A 29 7.12 -50.12 44.68
C ALA A 29 7.22 -49.98 43.14
N GLY A 30 6.64 -50.93 42.39
CA GLY A 30 6.55 -50.88 40.94
C GLY A 30 5.68 -49.73 40.43
N GLY A 31 4.55 -49.46 41.10
CA GLY A 31 3.68 -48.32 40.81
C GLY A 31 4.37 -46.97 41.06
N THR A 32 5.11 -46.83 42.17
CA THR A 32 5.86 -45.60 42.46
C THR A 32 7.06 -45.40 41.54
N ALA A 33 7.75 -46.47 41.13
CA ALA A 33 8.89 -46.38 40.22
C ALA A 33 8.46 -46.02 38.78
N ALA A 34 7.34 -46.58 38.30
CA ALA A 34 6.74 -46.21 37.02
C ALA A 34 6.28 -44.74 37.01
N PHE A 35 5.74 -44.23 38.12
CA PHE A 35 5.31 -42.84 38.26
C PHE A 35 6.47 -41.84 38.17
N VAL A 36 7.66 -42.19 38.68
CA VAL A 36 8.85 -41.32 38.60
C VAL A 36 9.53 -41.40 37.22
N ALA A 37 9.43 -42.54 36.53
CA ALA A 37 10.03 -42.71 35.20
C ALA A 37 9.30 -41.92 34.10
N GLU A 38 8.03 -41.61 34.30
CA GLU A 38 7.18 -40.94 33.29
C GLU A 38 7.17 -39.40 33.43
N ASP A 39 7.81 -38.86 34.48
CA ASP A 39 7.96 -37.42 34.72
C ASP A 39 8.96 -36.79 33.74
N LYS A 40 8.46 -35.86 32.92
CA LYS A 40 9.26 -35.20 31.88
C LYS A 40 9.45 -33.73 32.25
N ALA A 41 10.71 -33.29 32.34
CA ALA A 41 11.02 -31.87 32.48
C ALA A 41 11.06 -31.22 31.09
N VAL A 42 10.10 -30.35 30.78
CA VAL A 42 9.93 -29.74 29.47
C VAL A 42 10.03 -28.23 29.57
N ARG A 43 10.68 -27.60 28.58
CA ARG A 43 10.79 -26.15 28.49
C ARG A 43 9.71 -25.62 27.55
N LEU A 44 8.70 -24.97 28.10
CA LEU A 44 7.64 -24.32 27.34
C LEU A 44 7.93 -22.82 27.19
N ASP A 45 7.98 -22.32 25.96
CA ASP A 45 8.09 -20.91 25.62
C ASP A 45 6.82 -20.42 24.94
N VAL A 46 6.04 -19.59 25.63
CA VAL A 46 4.82 -18.98 25.08
C VAL A 46 5.04 -17.50 24.84
N ASP A 47 5.02 -17.08 23.56
CA ASP A 47 5.21 -15.69 23.13
C ASP A 47 6.45 -14.98 23.74
N GLY A 48 7.54 -15.72 23.93
CA GLY A 48 8.83 -15.24 24.46
C GLY A 48 8.96 -15.42 25.97
N ARG A 49 7.92 -15.94 26.65
CA ARG A 49 7.95 -16.25 28.08
C ARG A 49 8.28 -17.72 28.26
N THR A 50 9.56 -17.99 28.55
CA THR A 50 10.06 -19.35 28.80
C THR A 50 9.81 -19.77 30.26
N ARG A 51 9.36 -21.00 30.45
CA ARG A 51 9.23 -21.70 31.73
C ARG A 51 9.69 -23.14 31.60
N THR A 52 10.15 -23.73 32.69
CA THR A 52 10.43 -25.17 32.77
C THR A 52 9.38 -25.79 33.67
N LEU A 53 8.74 -26.84 33.18
CA LEU A 53 7.61 -27.51 33.82
C LEU A 53 7.91 -29.01 33.90
N HIS A 54 7.25 -29.68 34.82
CA HIS A 54 7.18 -31.14 34.90
C HIS A 54 5.80 -31.56 34.38
N THR A 55 5.76 -32.50 33.44
CA THR A 55 4.52 -32.98 32.82
C THR A 55 4.58 -34.49 32.57
N PHE A 56 3.41 -35.11 32.53
CA PHE A 56 3.22 -36.50 32.13
C PHE A 56 2.64 -36.63 30.72
N ALA A 57 2.44 -35.52 30.00
CA ALA A 57 1.87 -35.55 28.66
C ALA A 57 2.73 -36.38 27.70
N ASP A 58 2.05 -37.22 26.91
CA ASP A 58 2.69 -38.06 25.90
C ASP A 58 3.15 -37.26 24.67
N ASP A 59 2.47 -36.13 24.39
CA ASP A 59 2.70 -35.31 23.21
C ASP A 59 2.51 -33.80 23.46
N VAL A 60 2.88 -33.00 22.46
CA VAL A 60 2.75 -31.53 22.50
C VAL A 60 1.30 -31.09 22.70
N THR A 61 0.30 -31.80 22.15
CA THR A 61 -1.11 -31.40 22.30
C THR A 61 -1.57 -31.55 23.74
N GLY A 62 -1.23 -32.66 24.39
CA GLY A 62 -1.50 -32.92 25.79
C GLY A 62 -0.86 -31.88 26.71
N LEU A 63 0.42 -31.56 26.46
CA LEU A 63 1.14 -30.53 27.23
C LEU A 63 0.42 -29.17 27.15
N LEU A 64 0.05 -28.74 25.95
CA LEU A 64 -0.59 -27.43 25.77
C LEU A 64 -2.00 -27.39 26.40
N ALA A 65 -2.73 -28.50 26.39
CA ALA A 65 -4.03 -28.60 27.06
C ALA A 65 -3.90 -28.53 28.58
N GLU A 66 -2.91 -29.23 29.17
CA GLU A 66 -2.59 -29.20 30.61
C GLU A 66 -2.27 -27.78 31.09
N GLU A 67 -1.43 -27.06 30.33
CA GLU A 67 -1.04 -25.68 30.63
C GLU A 67 -2.10 -24.63 30.24
N GLY A 68 -3.24 -25.06 29.69
CA GLY A 68 -4.34 -24.18 29.29
C GLY A 68 -3.99 -23.25 28.11
N VAL A 69 -2.99 -23.61 27.29
CA VAL A 69 -2.54 -22.84 26.13
C VAL A 69 -3.45 -23.14 24.94
N ARG A 70 -4.33 -22.20 24.62
CA ARG A 70 -5.23 -22.31 23.46
C ARG A 70 -4.51 -21.90 22.18
N ILE A 71 -4.48 -22.80 21.20
CA ILE A 71 -3.90 -22.56 19.88
C ILE A 71 -4.98 -22.21 18.85
N GLY A 72 -4.72 -21.19 18.04
CA GLY A 72 -5.52 -20.79 16.89
C GLY A 72 -4.98 -21.34 15.57
N PRO A 73 -5.73 -21.20 14.47
CA PRO A 73 -5.37 -21.76 13.15
C PRO A 73 -4.14 -21.12 12.49
N HIS A 74 -3.70 -19.96 12.99
CA HIS A 74 -2.56 -19.22 12.45
C HIS A 74 -1.34 -19.25 13.39
N ASP A 75 -1.48 -19.88 14.56
CA ASP A 75 -0.41 -19.95 15.55
C ASP A 75 0.67 -20.93 15.08
N ALA A 76 1.92 -20.65 15.46
CA ALA A 76 3.02 -21.55 15.20
C ALA A 76 3.37 -22.30 16.50
N VAL A 77 3.43 -23.63 16.41
CA VAL A 77 3.82 -24.52 17.50
C VAL A 77 4.97 -25.39 17.00
N THR A 78 6.07 -25.41 17.73
CA THR A 78 7.27 -26.19 17.42
C THR A 78 7.71 -26.96 18.67
N PRO A 79 7.82 -28.30 18.65
CA PRO A 79 7.40 -29.22 17.58
C PRO A 79 5.90 -29.18 17.28
N ALA A 80 5.47 -29.77 16.16
CA ALA A 80 4.08 -29.72 15.73
C ALA A 80 3.12 -30.40 16.74
N PRO A 81 1.84 -29.98 16.82
CA PRO A 81 0.85 -30.66 17.66
C PRO A 81 0.79 -32.16 17.39
N GLY A 82 0.70 -32.98 18.45
CA GLY A 82 0.72 -34.44 18.37
C GLY A 82 2.10 -35.08 18.23
N THR A 83 3.18 -34.28 18.17
CA THR A 83 4.55 -34.82 18.26
C THR A 83 4.79 -35.33 19.67
N GLY A 84 5.32 -36.56 19.80
CA GLY A 84 5.66 -37.15 21.09
C GLY A 84 6.66 -36.30 21.87
N LEU A 85 6.52 -36.30 23.19
CA LEU A 85 7.26 -35.43 24.10
C LEU A 85 8.19 -36.25 25.00
N GLY A 86 9.46 -35.86 25.05
CA GLY A 86 10.51 -36.46 25.87
C GLY A 86 11.04 -35.53 26.96
N HIS A 87 11.80 -36.11 27.90
CA HIS A 87 12.49 -35.35 28.93
C HIS A 87 13.53 -34.41 28.31
N GLY A 88 13.51 -33.13 28.70
CA GLY A 88 14.42 -32.10 28.21
C GLY A 88 13.94 -31.37 26.95
N ASP A 89 12.79 -31.77 26.38
CA ASP A 89 12.28 -31.16 25.16
C ASP A 89 11.93 -29.68 25.34
N ARG A 90 12.00 -28.96 24.21
CA ARG A 90 11.57 -27.57 24.13
C ARG A 90 10.34 -27.46 23.25
N VAL A 91 9.27 -26.90 23.80
CA VAL A 91 8.06 -26.56 23.08
C VAL A 91 7.94 -25.04 22.99
N GLU A 92 7.82 -24.52 21.78
CA GLU A 92 7.67 -23.10 21.50
C GLU A 92 6.29 -22.85 20.89
N VAL A 93 5.56 -21.92 21.47
CA VAL A 93 4.27 -21.44 20.98
C VAL A 93 4.39 -19.96 20.65
N ARG A 94 4.04 -19.62 19.42
CA ARG A 94 3.93 -18.24 18.94
C ARG A 94 2.52 -18.00 18.43
N HIS A 95 1.78 -17.19 19.17
CA HIS A 95 0.43 -16.85 18.78
C HIS A 95 0.42 -15.84 17.64
N ALA A 96 -0.49 -16.06 16.71
CA ALA A 96 -0.72 -15.19 15.59
C ALA A 96 -1.43 -13.92 16.03
N ARG A 97 -1.01 -12.82 15.43
CA ARG A 97 -1.50 -11.49 15.70
C ARG A 97 -1.99 -10.89 14.39
N PRO A 98 -3.25 -10.43 14.32
CA PRO A 98 -3.77 -9.86 13.10
C PRO A 98 -3.14 -8.49 12.85
N LEU A 99 -2.58 -8.28 11.65
CA LEU A 99 -1.99 -7.02 11.24
C LEU A 99 -2.73 -6.51 10.00
N VAL A 100 -3.33 -5.32 10.13
CA VAL A 100 -3.89 -4.60 8.99
C VAL A 100 -2.81 -3.67 8.47
N LEU A 101 -2.15 -4.09 7.39
CA LEU A 101 -1.02 -3.39 6.79
C LEU A 101 -1.52 -2.56 5.60
N THR A 102 -1.22 -1.26 5.62
CA THR A 102 -1.32 -0.40 4.43
C THR A 102 0.10 -0.18 3.94
N LEU A 103 0.50 -0.90 2.89
CA LEU A 103 1.83 -0.78 2.29
C LEU A 103 1.71 0.01 1.00
N ASP A 104 2.32 1.19 0.96
CA ASP A 104 2.36 2.05 -0.24
C ASP A 104 0.97 2.31 -0.83
N GLY A 105 0.01 2.57 0.06
CA GLY A 105 -1.40 2.83 -0.26
C GLY A 105 -2.26 1.58 -0.49
N ARG A 106 -1.68 0.37 -0.48
CA ARG A 106 -2.43 -0.88 -0.62
C ARG A 106 -2.72 -1.51 0.75
N ARG A 107 -3.99 -1.61 1.10
CA ARG A 107 -4.45 -2.19 2.37
C ARG A 107 -4.63 -3.71 2.24
N THR A 108 -3.99 -4.46 3.12
CA THR A 108 -4.12 -5.92 3.25
C THR A 108 -4.26 -6.32 4.72
N ARG A 109 -4.86 -7.48 4.96
CA ARG A 109 -4.91 -8.09 6.30
C ARG A 109 -4.06 -9.34 6.28
N VAL A 110 -3.08 -9.40 7.17
CA VAL A 110 -2.14 -10.52 7.31
C VAL A 110 -2.08 -10.95 8.76
N TRP A 111 -1.53 -12.15 9.00
CA TRP A 111 -1.25 -12.66 10.34
C TRP A 111 0.26 -12.79 10.50
N THR A 112 0.77 -12.39 11.66
CA THR A 112 2.19 -12.50 12.01
C THR A 112 2.33 -13.11 13.39
N THR A 113 3.37 -13.89 13.59
CA THR A 113 3.74 -14.45 14.91
C THR A 113 4.77 -13.58 15.63
N ALA A 114 5.25 -12.51 14.97
CA ALA A 114 6.19 -11.57 15.54
C ALA A 114 5.55 -10.73 16.66
N ASP A 115 6.34 -10.41 17.69
CA ASP A 115 5.87 -9.66 18.85
C ASP A 115 5.92 -8.13 18.67
N THR A 116 6.61 -7.65 17.64
CA THR A 116 6.90 -6.23 17.37
C THR A 116 6.67 -5.89 15.91
N VAL A 117 6.42 -4.61 15.63
CA VAL A 117 6.28 -4.08 14.26
C VAL A 117 7.50 -4.42 13.41
N GLU A 118 8.71 -4.24 13.94
CA GLU A 118 9.93 -4.58 13.22
C GLU A 118 10.01 -6.06 12.85
N GLY A 119 9.73 -6.95 13.81
CA GLY A 119 9.70 -8.39 13.55
C GLY A 119 8.66 -8.77 12.50
N ALA A 120 7.48 -8.16 12.55
CA ALA A 120 6.41 -8.40 11.58
C ALA A 120 6.81 -7.94 10.17
N LEU A 121 7.40 -6.75 10.03
CA LEU A 121 7.87 -6.25 8.74
C LEU A 121 8.98 -7.14 8.17
N ARG A 122 9.92 -7.61 9.00
CA ARG A 122 10.94 -8.58 8.58
C ARG A 122 10.33 -9.90 8.10
N GLN A 123 9.37 -10.45 8.83
CA GLN A 123 8.66 -11.68 8.44
C GLN A 123 7.91 -11.53 7.12
N LEU A 124 7.34 -10.33 6.87
CA LEU A 124 6.63 -10.01 5.63
C LEU A 124 7.55 -9.58 4.48
N GLY A 125 8.86 -9.51 4.69
CA GLY A 125 9.82 -9.04 3.69
C GLY A 125 9.70 -7.56 3.32
N VAL A 126 9.09 -6.75 4.20
CA VAL A 126 8.92 -5.31 3.97
C VAL A 126 10.17 -4.57 4.43
N ARG A 127 10.84 -3.89 3.49
CA ARG A 127 12.01 -3.05 3.77
C ARG A 127 11.60 -1.81 4.56
N ALA A 128 12.04 -1.73 5.81
CA ALA A 128 11.64 -0.67 6.74
C ALA A 128 12.65 0.49 6.80
N GLU A 129 13.87 0.32 6.29
CA GLU A 129 14.91 1.35 6.27
C GLU A 129 14.46 2.54 5.42
N GLY A 130 14.55 3.76 5.96
CA GLY A 130 14.07 5.00 5.30
C GLY A 130 12.54 5.11 5.16
N ALA A 131 11.80 4.04 5.43
CA ALA A 131 10.35 4.03 5.34
C ALA A 131 9.70 4.88 6.43
N TYR A 132 8.60 5.53 6.08
CA TYR A 132 7.68 6.08 7.07
C TYR A 132 6.84 4.95 7.65
N LEU A 133 6.63 5.01 8.96
CA LEU A 133 5.78 4.09 9.72
C LEU A 133 4.80 4.92 10.55
N SER A 134 3.52 4.52 10.57
CA SER A 134 2.52 5.17 11.42
C SER A 134 2.72 4.96 12.92
N THR A 135 3.63 4.07 13.32
CA THR A 135 4.00 3.80 14.71
C THR A 135 5.47 3.35 14.83
N SER A 136 5.97 3.22 16.05
CA SER A 136 7.35 2.79 16.31
C SER A 136 7.62 1.36 15.84
N ARG A 137 8.83 1.11 15.32
CA ARG A 137 9.35 -0.24 15.00
C ARG A 137 9.35 -1.18 16.22
N SER A 138 9.62 -0.64 17.40
CA SER A 138 9.64 -1.38 18.66
C SER A 138 8.25 -1.55 19.28
N ARG A 139 7.18 -1.00 18.67
CA ARG A 139 5.82 -1.17 19.18
C ARG A 139 5.47 -2.65 19.18
N ARG A 140 5.08 -3.16 20.35
CA ARG A 140 4.56 -4.52 20.48
C ARG A 140 3.21 -4.62 19.77
N ILE A 141 3.01 -5.72 19.06
CA ILE A 141 1.73 -6.09 18.44
C ILE A 141 0.99 -6.95 19.47
N GLY A 142 -0.21 -6.55 19.89
CA GLY A 142 -1.03 -7.35 20.81
C GLY A 142 -1.82 -8.44 20.08
N ARG A 143 -2.61 -9.22 20.84
CA ARG A 143 -3.48 -10.27 20.26
C ARG A 143 -4.73 -9.69 19.61
N GLU A 144 -5.12 -8.48 20.04
CA GLU A 144 -6.14 -7.64 19.42
C GLU A 144 -5.75 -7.18 18.01
N GLY A 145 -4.46 -7.27 17.67
CA GLY A 145 -3.89 -6.87 16.40
C GLY A 145 -3.40 -5.42 16.36
N LEU A 146 -2.98 -5.00 15.16
CA LEU A 146 -2.48 -3.66 14.93
C LEU A 146 -2.86 -3.17 13.53
N THR A 147 -3.13 -1.88 13.37
CA THR A 147 -3.19 -1.24 12.06
C THR A 147 -1.88 -0.47 11.85
N LEU A 148 -1.22 -0.72 10.73
CA LEU A 148 0.08 -0.17 10.40
C LEU A 148 0.05 0.41 8.98
N ASP A 149 0.43 1.68 8.84
CA ASP A 149 0.68 2.30 7.54
C ASP A 149 2.20 2.43 7.33
N VAL A 150 2.66 1.94 6.20
CA VAL A 150 4.06 1.88 5.80
C VAL A 150 4.19 2.49 4.42
N ARG A 151 5.03 3.52 4.32
CA ARG A 151 5.43 4.09 3.03
C ARG A 151 6.91 3.83 2.85
N THR A 152 7.25 2.93 1.94
CA THR A 152 8.64 2.56 1.65
C THR A 152 9.45 3.76 1.15
N GLU A 153 10.75 3.78 1.41
CA GLU A 153 11.63 4.76 0.77
C GLU A 153 11.75 4.43 -0.72
N ARG A 154 11.69 5.46 -1.55
CA ARG A 154 11.80 5.37 -3.01
C ARG A 154 12.62 6.52 -3.56
N SER A 155 13.28 6.28 -4.68
CA SER A 155 14.02 7.27 -5.44
C SER A 155 13.12 7.85 -6.53
N VAL A 156 12.89 9.16 -6.52
CA VAL A 156 12.09 9.85 -7.55
C VAL A 156 12.94 10.94 -8.18
N THR A 157 12.94 11.00 -9.50
CA THR A 157 13.62 12.05 -10.26
C THR A 157 12.61 13.10 -10.69
N VAL A 158 12.76 14.32 -10.19
CA VAL A 158 11.92 15.46 -10.56
C VAL A 158 12.63 16.30 -11.61
N MET A 159 11.99 16.47 -12.76
CA MET A 159 12.45 17.34 -13.84
C MET A 159 11.64 18.63 -13.80
N ALA A 160 12.30 19.77 -13.56
CA ALA A 160 11.64 21.07 -13.59
C ALA A 160 12.58 22.13 -14.16
N ASP A 161 12.05 23.02 -14.98
CA ASP A 161 12.77 24.20 -15.47
C ASP A 161 14.15 23.84 -16.10
N GLY A 162 14.19 22.73 -16.85
CA GLY A 162 15.38 22.20 -17.52
C GLY A 162 16.39 21.47 -16.61
N ARG A 163 16.12 21.34 -15.30
CA ARG A 163 17.00 20.68 -14.34
C ARG A 163 16.40 19.39 -13.80
N ALA A 164 17.26 18.39 -13.61
CA ALA A 164 16.93 17.12 -12.97
C ALA A 164 17.34 17.16 -11.49
N ARG A 165 16.45 16.72 -10.59
CA ARG A 165 16.76 16.50 -9.18
C ARG A 165 16.24 15.16 -8.72
N THR A 166 17.13 14.26 -8.36
CA THR A 166 16.75 12.96 -7.76
C THR A 166 16.72 13.10 -6.24
N ILE A 167 15.63 12.63 -5.63
CA ILE A 167 15.45 12.61 -4.18
C ILE A 167 15.10 11.19 -3.73
N ARG A 168 15.49 10.84 -2.50
CA ARG A 168 14.91 9.71 -1.77
C ARG A 168 13.80 10.24 -0.89
N THR A 169 12.62 9.63 -0.97
CA THR A 169 11.41 10.10 -0.31
C THR A 169 10.53 8.93 0.07
N ASN A 170 9.67 9.12 1.07
CA ASN A 170 8.57 8.23 1.41
C ASN A 170 7.20 8.91 1.20
N ALA A 171 7.17 10.00 0.42
CA ALA A 171 5.98 10.80 0.12
C ALA A 171 4.81 9.93 -0.34
N ALA A 172 3.61 10.28 0.12
CA ALA A 172 2.37 9.60 -0.24
C ALA A 172 1.86 10.01 -1.63
N THR A 173 2.26 11.20 -2.10
CA THR A 173 1.84 11.75 -3.40
C THR A 173 3.00 12.32 -4.19
N VAL A 174 2.85 12.39 -5.51
CA VAL A 174 3.79 13.04 -6.42
C VAL A 174 3.93 14.53 -6.08
N ARG A 175 2.84 15.21 -5.72
CA ARG A 175 2.86 16.62 -5.28
C ARG A 175 3.79 16.81 -4.08
N GLU A 176 3.69 15.95 -3.08
CA GLU A 176 4.55 15.99 -1.89
C GLU A 176 6.01 15.71 -2.25
N ALA A 177 6.28 14.70 -3.09
CA ALA A 177 7.64 14.41 -3.57
C ALA A 177 8.27 15.60 -4.31
N VAL A 178 7.51 16.24 -5.21
CA VAL A 178 7.96 17.43 -5.95
C VAL A 178 8.24 18.61 -5.02
N ALA A 179 7.40 18.80 -3.99
CA ALA A 179 7.64 19.82 -2.95
C ALA A 179 8.92 19.52 -2.14
N GLN A 180 9.16 18.27 -1.77
CA GLN A 180 10.40 17.84 -1.07
C GLN A 180 11.65 18.00 -1.95
N ALA A 181 11.51 17.88 -3.28
CA ALA A 181 12.56 18.28 -4.24
C ALA A 181 12.76 19.80 -4.33
N GLY A 182 12.11 20.60 -3.48
CA GLY A 182 12.24 22.06 -3.44
C GLY A 182 11.52 22.77 -4.59
N ILE A 183 10.62 22.07 -5.30
CA ILE A 183 9.92 22.61 -6.45
C ILE A 183 8.45 22.82 -6.06
N GLY A 184 8.04 24.08 -5.94
CA GLY A 184 6.64 24.43 -5.71
C GLY A 184 5.86 24.45 -7.01
N LEU A 185 4.71 23.77 -7.04
CA LEU A 185 3.69 23.94 -8.08
C LEU A 185 2.88 25.21 -7.78
N ARG A 186 2.66 26.07 -8.78
CA ARG A 186 1.93 27.34 -8.63
C ARG A 186 0.80 27.43 -9.65
N GLY A 187 -0.29 28.09 -9.28
CA GLY A 187 -1.40 28.35 -10.21
C GLY A 187 -1.93 27.06 -10.86
N GLN A 188 -1.74 26.95 -12.18
CA GLN A 188 -2.18 25.80 -12.98
C GLN A 188 -1.07 24.76 -13.23
N ASP A 189 0.11 24.93 -12.61
CA ASP A 189 1.20 23.98 -12.75
C ASP A 189 0.77 22.58 -12.34
N THR A 190 1.23 21.60 -13.11
CA THR A 190 0.93 20.19 -12.85
C THR A 190 2.17 19.34 -13.10
N THR A 191 2.03 18.03 -12.96
CA THR A 191 3.09 17.06 -13.21
C THR A 191 2.73 16.17 -14.40
N SER A 192 3.72 15.53 -15.01
CA SER A 192 3.52 14.57 -16.11
C SER A 192 2.66 13.36 -15.73
N VAL A 193 2.54 13.09 -14.43
CA VAL A 193 1.60 12.14 -13.82
C VAL A 193 0.67 12.89 -12.87
N ALA A 194 -0.43 12.27 -12.45
CA ALA A 194 -1.38 12.91 -11.54
C ALA A 194 -0.67 13.34 -10.23
N PRO A 195 -0.78 14.62 -9.79
CA PRO A 195 -0.09 15.09 -8.60
C PRO A 195 -0.46 14.32 -7.33
N ASP A 196 -1.70 13.84 -7.24
CA ASP A 196 -2.22 13.07 -6.11
C ASP A 196 -1.96 11.55 -6.22
N SER A 197 -1.31 11.09 -7.30
CA SER A 197 -0.93 9.68 -7.42
C SER A 197 0.26 9.33 -6.55
N PHE A 198 0.35 8.05 -6.19
CA PHE A 198 1.46 7.52 -5.40
C PHE A 198 2.74 7.40 -6.27
N PRO A 199 3.89 7.97 -5.86
CA PRO A 199 5.13 7.88 -6.64
C PRO A 199 5.68 6.45 -6.66
N ARG A 200 6.25 6.05 -7.80
CA ARG A 200 6.95 4.75 -7.96
C ARG A 200 8.45 4.92 -7.78
N ASP A 201 9.12 3.86 -7.36
CA ASP A 201 10.57 3.84 -7.30
C ASP A 201 11.20 3.95 -8.69
N GLY A 202 12.25 4.77 -8.81
CA GLY A 202 12.90 5.13 -10.07
C GLY A 202 12.07 6.03 -11.01
N GLN A 203 10.88 6.50 -10.59
CA GLN A 203 10.00 7.27 -11.46
C GLN A 203 10.56 8.66 -11.79
N THR A 204 10.48 9.05 -13.06
CA THR A 204 10.73 10.42 -13.49
C THR A 204 9.41 11.20 -13.57
N VAL A 205 9.33 12.31 -12.84
CA VAL A 205 8.20 13.22 -12.79
C VAL A 205 8.62 14.55 -13.39
N THR A 206 7.97 14.98 -14.48
CA THR A 206 8.23 16.28 -15.09
C THR A 206 7.21 17.30 -14.60
N VAL A 207 7.67 18.43 -14.09
CA VAL A 207 6.83 19.58 -13.76
C VAL A 207 6.50 20.33 -15.04
N LEU A 208 5.21 20.60 -15.23
CA LEU A 208 4.66 21.32 -16.35
C LEU A 208 4.24 22.71 -15.87
N ARG A 209 4.99 23.73 -16.27
CA ARG A 209 4.68 25.14 -15.98
C ARG A 209 3.58 25.62 -16.91
N ILE A 210 2.44 26.00 -16.36
CA ILE A 210 1.25 26.36 -17.15
C ILE A 210 0.88 27.82 -16.89
N THR A 211 0.89 28.60 -17.97
CA THR A 211 0.40 29.98 -17.96
C THR A 211 -0.76 30.10 -18.93
N ASP A 212 -1.94 30.43 -18.41
CA ASP A 212 -3.11 30.79 -19.21
C ASP A 212 -3.14 32.31 -19.41
N GLY A 213 -3.64 32.75 -20.55
CA GLY A 213 -3.76 34.17 -20.90
C GLY A 213 -4.88 34.40 -21.91
N GLN A 214 -5.11 35.67 -22.24
CA GLN A 214 -6.05 36.06 -23.27
C GLN A 214 -5.37 36.97 -24.28
N GLU A 215 -5.73 36.82 -25.55
CA GLU A 215 -5.30 37.69 -26.64
C GLU A 215 -6.53 38.16 -27.39
N VAL A 216 -6.63 39.48 -27.59
CA VAL A 216 -7.70 40.09 -28.36
C VAL A 216 -7.15 40.49 -29.71
N ARG A 217 -7.81 40.04 -30.79
CA ARG A 217 -7.46 40.40 -32.17
C ARG A 217 -8.63 41.04 -32.87
N ASP A 218 -8.37 42.15 -33.53
CA ASP A 218 -9.34 42.79 -34.42
C ASP A 218 -9.11 42.25 -35.84
N GLU A 219 -10.15 41.61 -36.39
CA GLU A 219 -10.17 41.03 -37.72
C GLU A 219 -11.11 41.84 -38.63
N PRO A 220 -10.71 42.16 -39.87
CA PRO A 220 -11.56 42.88 -40.80
C PRO A 220 -12.73 42.01 -41.27
N ILE A 221 -13.92 42.60 -41.31
CA ILE A 221 -15.10 41.99 -41.95
C ILE A 221 -15.21 42.60 -43.35
N PRO A 222 -15.08 41.80 -44.43
CA PRO A 222 -15.21 42.32 -45.79
C PRO A 222 -16.59 42.94 -46.00
N PHE A 223 -16.66 44.00 -46.80
CA PHE A 223 -17.93 44.59 -47.21
C PHE A 223 -18.44 43.91 -48.48
N ARG A 224 -19.76 43.90 -48.64
CA ARG A 224 -20.42 43.46 -49.89
C ARG A 224 -20.54 44.61 -50.88
N GLU A 225 -20.56 44.29 -52.17
CA GLU A 225 -20.90 45.24 -53.24
C GLU A 225 -22.39 45.14 -53.57
N LEU A 226 -23.06 46.28 -53.68
CA LEU A 226 -24.44 46.42 -54.10
C LEU A 226 -24.46 47.16 -55.44
N ARG A 227 -24.91 46.49 -56.48
CA ARG A 227 -24.99 47.03 -57.84
C ARG A 227 -26.43 47.48 -58.10
N VAL A 228 -26.59 48.72 -58.52
CA VAL A 228 -27.90 49.34 -58.78
C VAL A 228 -27.92 49.83 -60.21
N GLU A 229 -28.91 49.40 -61.00
CA GLU A 229 -29.04 49.82 -62.38
C GLU A 229 -29.42 51.30 -62.48
N ASP A 230 -28.88 51.97 -63.49
CA ASP A 230 -29.10 53.39 -63.73
C ASP A 230 -29.27 53.70 -65.22
N ARG A 231 -30.49 54.12 -65.59
CA ARG A 231 -30.84 54.47 -66.97
C ARG A 231 -30.26 55.81 -67.43
N THR A 232 -29.68 56.60 -66.52
CA THR A 232 -29.03 57.89 -66.85
C THR A 232 -27.56 57.74 -67.24
N LEU A 233 -26.95 56.59 -66.96
CA LEU A 233 -25.56 56.30 -67.30
C LEU A 233 -25.48 55.42 -68.57
N PRO A 234 -24.55 55.72 -69.50
CA PRO A 234 -24.33 54.90 -70.70
C PRO A 234 -24.06 53.44 -70.35
N ARG A 235 -24.62 52.52 -71.15
CA ARG A 235 -24.40 51.08 -70.95
C ARG A 235 -22.90 50.74 -70.94
N GLY A 236 -22.49 49.96 -69.94
CA GLY A 236 -21.08 49.61 -69.72
C GLY A 236 -20.30 50.57 -68.81
N THR A 237 -20.91 51.68 -68.39
CA THR A 237 -20.32 52.58 -67.38
C THR A 237 -20.63 52.08 -65.98
N GLU A 238 -19.61 51.98 -65.13
CA GLU A 238 -19.76 51.72 -63.69
C GLU A 238 -19.25 52.90 -62.88
N VAL A 239 -20.09 53.40 -61.97
CA VAL A 239 -19.73 54.52 -61.09
C VAL A 239 -19.93 54.10 -59.64
N VAL A 240 -18.88 54.19 -58.83
CA VAL A 240 -18.98 54.01 -57.38
C VAL A 240 -19.70 55.22 -56.80
N GLU A 241 -20.99 55.07 -56.51
CA GLU A 241 -21.80 56.09 -55.82
C GLU A 241 -21.38 56.23 -54.36
N ARG A 242 -21.04 55.10 -53.72
CA ARG A 242 -20.69 55.07 -52.31
C ARG A 242 -19.61 54.05 -52.02
N PRO A 243 -18.44 54.45 -51.51
CA PRO A 243 -17.36 53.51 -51.21
C PRO A 243 -17.77 52.59 -50.06
N GLY A 244 -17.42 51.30 -50.19
CA GLY A 244 -17.56 50.32 -49.12
C GLY A 244 -16.58 50.59 -47.98
N ARG A 245 -16.91 50.13 -46.78
CA ARG A 245 -16.00 50.18 -45.63
C ARG A 245 -15.98 48.84 -44.91
N PRO A 246 -14.80 48.22 -44.69
CA PRO A 246 -14.71 47.00 -43.90
C PRO A 246 -15.22 47.21 -42.48
N GLY A 247 -15.98 46.23 -42.00
CA GLY A 247 -16.33 46.10 -40.60
C GLY A 247 -15.13 45.63 -39.78
N VAL A 248 -15.30 45.58 -38.47
CA VAL A 248 -14.30 45.05 -37.54
C VAL A 248 -14.99 44.09 -36.60
N ARG A 249 -14.47 42.86 -36.55
CA ARG A 249 -14.83 41.87 -35.55
C ARG A 249 -13.68 41.74 -34.57
N ARG A 250 -13.97 41.87 -33.28
CA ARG A 250 -13.04 41.62 -32.21
C ARG A 250 -13.18 40.18 -31.75
N VAL A 251 -12.10 39.42 -31.85
CA VAL A 251 -12.06 38.01 -31.45
C VAL A 251 -11.17 37.87 -30.23
N THR A 252 -11.71 37.32 -29.14
CA THR A 252 -10.93 37.00 -27.94
C THR A 252 -10.51 35.54 -27.98
N TYR A 253 -9.21 35.29 -27.89
CA TYR A 253 -8.60 33.97 -27.85
C TYR A 253 -8.09 33.66 -26.44
N ALA A 254 -8.30 32.42 -25.98
CA ALA A 254 -7.57 31.85 -24.86
C ALA A 254 -6.22 31.35 -25.36
N LEU A 255 -5.16 31.78 -24.68
CA LEU A 255 -3.81 31.30 -24.85
C LEU A 255 -3.46 30.38 -23.68
N ARG A 256 -2.82 29.26 -23.99
CA ARG A 256 -2.23 28.37 -22.99
C ARG A 256 -0.79 28.12 -23.36
N THR A 257 0.12 28.33 -22.42
CA THR A 257 1.55 28.08 -22.59
C THR A 257 1.96 26.97 -21.63
N VAL A 258 2.65 25.95 -22.14
CA VAL A 258 3.17 24.83 -21.32
C VAL A 258 4.68 24.79 -21.50
N ASN A 259 5.44 24.94 -20.41
CA ASN A 259 6.91 25.01 -20.44
C ASN A 259 7.46 26.03 -21.46
N GLY A 260 6.80 27.19 -21.57
CA GLY A 260 7.17 28.24 -22.53
C GLY A 260 6.66 28.02 -23.95
N VAL A 261 6.11 26.85 -24.29
CA VAL A 261 5.57 26.54 -25.62
C VAL A 261 4.10 26.94 -25.69
N ARG A 262 3.77 27.90 -26.57
CA ARG A 262 2.39 28.34 -26.83
C ARG A 262 1.61 27.24 -27.55
N GLN A 263 0.49 26.83 -26.97
CA GLN A 263 -0.48 25.94 -27.59
C GLN A 263 -1.32 26.69 -28.62
N LYS A 264 -2.04 25.96 -29.47
CA LYS A 264 -2.97 26.56 -30.44
C LYS A 264 -4.01 27.42 -29.72
N PRO A 265 -4.16 28.72 -30.07
CA PRO A 265 -5.16 29.58 -29.46
C PRO A 265 -6.57 29.03 -29.64
N ARG A 266 -7.39 29.08 -28.59
CA ARG A 266 -8.81 28.69 -28.65
C ARG A 266 -9.68 29.94 -28.68
N ARG A 267 -10.52 30.11 -29.70
CA ARG A 267 -11.49 31.21 -29.71
C ARG A 267 -12.46 31.08 -28.53
N LEU A 268 -12.60 32.14 -27.73
CA LEU A 268 -13.54 32.21 -26.61
C LEU A 268 -14.84 32.89 -27.02
N ARG A 269 -14.72 34.08 -27.61
CA ARG A 269 -15.86 34.89 -28.07
C ARG A 269 -15.44 35.76 -29.25
N ASP A 270 -16.43 36.19 -30.02
CA ASP A 270 -16.29 37.20 -31.06
C ASP A 270 -17.45 38.19 -31.01
N GLU A 271 -17.16 39.46 -31.26
CA GLU A 271 -18.14 40.54 -31.28
C GLU A 271 -17.87 41.49 -32.45
N VAL A 272 -18.93 41.98 -33.10
CA VAL A 272 -18.80 42.99 -34.14
C VAL A 272 -18.71 44.36 -33.47
N VAL A 273 -17.53 44.98 -33.56
CA VAL A 273 -17.29 46.32 -33.00
C VAL A 273 -17.69 47.40 -34.01
N ARG A 274 -17.63 47.07 -35.30
CA ARG A 274 -18.06 47.95 -36.38
C ARG A 274 -18.66 47.15 -37.52
N GLU A 275 -19.89 47.46 -37.89
CA GLU A 275 -20.56 46.83 -39.02
C GLU A 275 -19.89 47.22 -40.36
N PRO A 276 -19.76 46.28 -41.32
CA PRO A 276 -19.28 46.61 -42.66
C PRO A 276 -20.32 47.45 -43.42
N ARG A 277 -19.86 48.51 -44.10
CA ARG A 277 -20.71 49.32 -44.97
C ARG A 277 -20.59 48.80 -46.41
N PRO A 278 -21.70 48.44 -47.08
CA PRO A 278 -21.65 47.98 -48.45
C PRO A 278 -21.20 49.09 -49.41
N GLN A 279 -20.41 48.71 -50.41
CA GLN A 279 -20.10 49.56 -51.57
C GLN A 279 -21.32 49.62 -52.48
N GLN A 280 -21.68 50.81 -52.96
CA GLN A 280 -22.78 50.98 -53.91
C GLN A 280 -22.21 51.40 -55.26
N VAL A 281 -22.48 50.60 -56.29
CA VAL A 281 -22.01 50.81 -57.66
C VAL A 281 -23.24 50.99 -58.55
N ARG A 282 -23.34 52.13 -59.24
CA ARG A 282 -24.35 52.37 -60.27
C ARG A 282 -23.85 51.80 -61.58
N VAL A 283 -24.66 50.98 -62.23
CA VAL A 283 -24.34 50.33 -63.51
C VAL A 283 -25.24 50.92 -64.58
N GLY A 284 -24.63 51.50 -65.62
CA GLY A 284 -25.36 52.14 -66.70
C GLY A 284 -26.19 51.14 -67.52
N THR A 285 -27.46 51.45 -67.71
CA THR A 285 -28.41 50.69 -68.54
C THR A 285 -29.08 51.57 -69.60
N ALA A 286 -28.61 52.80 -69.80
CA ALA A 286 -29.12 53.67 -70.86
C ALA A 286 -29.01 52.97 -72.23
N PRO A 287 -30.07 52.98 -73.05
CA PRO A 287 -30.01 52.50 -74.43
C PRO A 287 -28.91 53.24 -75.20
N ALA A 288 -28.24 52.52 -76.10
CA ALA A 288 -27.27 53.12 -77.03
C ALA A 288 -27.96 54.09 -78.00
#